data_AF-A0A498I5Q3-F1
#
_entry.id   AF-A0A498I5Q3-F1
#
_cell.length_a   1.000
_cell.length_b   1.000
_cell.length_c   1.000
_cell.angle_alpha   90.00
_cell.angle_beta   90.00
_cell.angle_gamma   90.00
#
_symmetry.space_group_name_H-M   'P 1'
#
loop_
_entity.id
_entity.type
_entity.pdbx_description
1 polymer ?
#
loop_
_entity_poly.entity_id
_entity_poly.type
_entity_poly.pdbx_seq_one_letter_code
_entity_poly.pdbx_strand_id
1 'polypeptide(L)'
;MGRGRVELKRIENKINRQVTFAKRRNGLLKKAYELSVLCDAEVALIIFSSRGKLYEFCSSFSMMKTLEKYQSCSYGSLEANLPANETQNSYQDYLMLKARVEVLQQSQRNLLGEDLSHLNTKELEHLEHQLETSLKQIRSRKTQFILDQLSDLQNREQMLVEANKALKRKLEETSVQAPEGMAWEAAGHGPNNIQQTRLPSHSEAFFHPLEGNNSSSQIGYTHMGSDNEMNVGNPGQYRFFTK
;
A
#
# COMPACT_ATOMS: atom_id res chain seq x y z
N MET A 1 -30.84 -38.97 -37.81
CA MET A 1 -31.56 -37.99 -36.98
C MET A 1 -30.87 -36.62 -37.09
N GLY A 2 -31.07 -35.91 -38.20
CA GLY A 2 -30.46 -34.59 -38.41
C GLY A 2 -31.15 -33.53 -37.55
N ARG A 3 -30.41 -32.89 -36.66
CA ARG A 3 -30.88 -31.72 -35.91
C ARG A 3 -31.07 -30.55 -36.89
N GLY A 4 -32.18 -29.83 -36.75
CA GLY A 4 -32.49 -28.64 -37.55
C GLY A 4 -31.44 -27.54 -37.43
N ARG A 5 -31.50 -26.56 -38.34
CA ARG A 5 -30.60 -25.39 -38.37
C ARG A 5 -30.68 -24.63 -37.05
N VAL A 6 -29.52 -24.31 -36.47
CA VAL A 6 -29.41 -23.54 -35.22
C VAL A 6 -28.77 -22.19 -35.53
N GLU A 7 -29.31 -21.12 -34.96
CA GLU A 7 -28.76 -19.76 -35.08
C GLU A 7 -27.39 -19.63 -34.39
N LEU A 8 -26.49 -18.83 -34.96
CA LEU A 8 -25.18 -18.52 -34.37
C LEU A 8 -25.31 -17.41 -33.31
N LYS A 9 -25.92 -17.77 -32.18
CA LYS A 9 -26.01 -16.94 -30.98
C LYS A 9 -25.70 -17.75 -29.72
N ARG A 10 -25.46 -17.06 -28.61
CA ARG A 10 -25.26 -17.71 -27.31
C ARG A 10 -26.49 -18.56 -26.96
N ILE A 11 -26.26 -19.82 -26.59
CA ILE A 11 -27.33 -20.71 -26.10
C ILE A 11 -27.64 -20.32 -24.66
N GLU A 12 -28.84 -19.82 -24.38
CA GLU A 12 -29.19 -19.34 -23.04
C GLU A 12 -29.36 -20.47 -22.01
N ASN A 13 -30.04 -21.56 -22.41
CA ASN A 13 -30.23 -22.72 -21.55
C ASN A 13 -28.87 -23.37 -21.19
N LYS A 14 -28.56 -23.40 -19.89
CA LYS A 14 -27.28 -23.87 -19.35
C LYS A 14 -26.99 -25.34 -19.69
N ILE A 15 -27.99 -26.21 -19.60
CA ILE A 15 -27.84 -27.65 -19.87
C ILE A 15 -27.55 -27.88 -21.35
N ASN A 16 -28.36 -27.26 -22.22
CA ASN A 16 -28.17 -27.36 -23.67
C ASN A 16 -26.83 -26.77 -24.10
N ARG A 17 -26.40 -25.66 -23.48
CA ARG A 17 -25.10 -25.05 -23.73
C ARG A 17 -23.96 -25.98 -23.33
N GLN A 18 -24.03 -26.64 -22.18
CA GLN A 18 -23.00 -27.57 -21.72
C GLN A 18 -22.88 -28.80 -22.64
N VAL A 19 -24.01 -29.42 -22.97
CA VAL A 19 -24.03 -30.58 -23.89
C VAL A 19 -23.52 -30.18 -25.28
N THR A 20 -23.93 -29.00 -25.76
CA THR A 20 -23.48 -28.49 -27.07
C THR A 20 -22.00 -28.14 -27.06
N PHE A 21 -21.49 -27.51 -25.98
CA PHE A 21 -20.07 -27.22 -25.81
C PHE A 21 -19.25 -28.51 -25.88
N ALA A 22 -19.62 -29.54 -25.12
CA ALA A 22 -18.90 -30.82 -25.13
C ALA A 22 -18.86 -31.45 -26.54
N LYS A 23 -20.00 -31.47 -27.24
CA LYS A 23 -20.08 -32.02 -28.60
C LYS A 23 -19.30 -31.18 -29.62
N ARG A 24 -19.46 -29.85 -29.62
CA ARG A 24 -18.78 -28.95 -30.57
C ARG A 24 -17.29 -28.87 -30.31
N ARG A 25 -16.85 -28.81 -29.05
CA ARG A 25 -15.42 -28.88 -28.67
C ARG A 25 -14.79 -30.14 -29.21
N ASN A 26 -15.39 -31.32 -28.96
CA ASN A 26 -14.87 -32.58 -29.47
C ASN A 26 -14.88 -32.63 -31.01
N GLY A 27 -15.92 -32.10 -31.66
CA GLY A 27 -15.95 -32.00 -33.12
C GLY A 27 -14.86 -31.09 -33.69
N LEU A 28 -14.59 -29.95 -33.04
CA LEU A 28 -13.54 -29.02 -33.44
C LEU A 28 -12.15 -29.64 -33.25
N LEU A 29 -11.92 -30.34 -32.14
CA LEU A 29 -10.69 -31.08 -31.87
C LEU A 29 -10.42 -32.14 -32.95
N LYS A 30 -11.44 -32.90 -33.34
CA LYS A 30 -11.31 -33.88 -34.44
C LYS A 30 -10.93 -33.21 -35.76
N LYS A 31 -11.55 -32.08 -36.09
CA LYS A 31 -11.22 -31.31 -37.31
C LYS A 31 -9.80 -30.75 -37.29
N ALA A 32 -9.36 -30.22 -36.14
CA ALA A 32 -7.99 -29.73 -35.97
C ALA A 32 -6.97 -30.86 -36.15
N TYR A 33 -7.26 -32.04 -35.59
CA TYR A 33 -6.45 -33.25 -35.80
C TYR A 33 -6.41 -33.68 -37.27
N GLU A 34 -7.58 -33.82 -37.93
CA GLU A 34 -7.67 -34.15 -39.35
C GLU A 34 -6.84 -33.19 -40.21
N LEU A 35 -6.94 -31.88 -39.96
CA LEU A 35 -6.16 -30.87 -40.68
C LEU A 35 -4.65 -31.05 -40.48
N SER A 36 -4.22 -31.27 -39.23
CA SER A 36 -2.81 -31.46 -38.93
C SER A 36 -2.21 -32.68 -39.64
N VAL A 37 -2.96 -33.78 -39.73
CA VAL A 37 -2.49 -35.02 -40.38
C VAL A 37 -2.58 -34.94 -41.91
N LEU A 38 -3.68 -34.43 -42.45
CA LEU A 38 -3.89 -34.40 -43.91
C LEU A 38 -3.00 -33.40 -44.64
N CYS A 39 -2.61 -32.31 -43.97
CA CYS A 39 -1.85 -31.22 -44.57
C CYS A 39 -0.47 -31.02 -43.95
N ASP A 40 -0.03 -31.92 -43.07
CA ASP A 40 1.22 -31.79 -42.29
C ASP A 40 1.35 -30.40 -41.63
N ALA A 41 0.24 -29.92 -41.08
CA ALA A 41 0.14 -28.59 -40.49
C ALA A 41 0.30 -28.66 -38.97
N GLU A 42 1.10 -27.76 -38.40
CA GLU A 42 1.15 -27.57 -36.96
C GLU A 42 -0.09 -26.79 -36.51
N VAL A 43 -0.92 -27.40 -35.65
CA VAL A 43 -2.20 -26.84 -35.21
C VAL A 43 -2.27 -26.88 -33.70
N ALA A 44 -2.52 -25.73 -33.08
CA ALA A 44 -2.82 -25.58 -31.66
C ALA A 44 -4.20 -24.98 -31.46
N LEU A 45 -4.92 -25.45 -30.44
CA LEU A 45 -6.24 -24.99 -30.06
C LEU A 45 -6.34 -24.86 -28.54
N ILE A 46 -6.77 -23.69 -28.07
CA ILE A 46 -6.97 -23.37 -26.66
C ILE A 46 -8.42 -22.93 -26.46
N ILE A 47 -9.13 -23.55 -25.52
CA ILE A 47 -10.53 -23.27 -25.23
C ILE A 47 -10.72 -23.11 -23.73
N PHE A 48 -11.16 -21.93 -23.31
CA PHE A 48 -11.64 -21.69 -21.96
C PHE A 48 -13.16 -21.80 -21.91
N SER A 49 -13.67 -22.67 -21.04
CA SER A 49 -15.10 -22.69 -20.75
C SER A 49 -15.52 -21.46 -19.94
N SER A 50 -16.81 -21.15 -19.90
CA SER A 50 -17.35 -20.08 -19.06
C SER A 50 -17.17 -20.31 -17.55
N ARG A 51 -16.65 -21.47 -17.14
CA ARG A 51 -16.30 -21.80 -15.75
C ARG A 51 -14.79 -21.70 -15.50
N GLY A 52 -14.01 -21.16 -16.44
CA GLY A 52 -12.56 -21.04 -16.36
C GLY A 52 -11.78 -22.32 -16.64
N LYS A 53 -12.45 -23.47 -16.86
CA LYS A 53 -11.74 -24.72 -17.18
C LYS A 53 -11.11 -24.65 -18.58
N LEU A 54 -9.80 -24.92 -18.63
CA LEU A 54 -8.98 -25.03 -19.83
C LEU A 54 -9.18 -26.39 -20.52
N TYR A 55 -9.29 -26.34 -21.84
CA TYR A 55 -9.21 -27.49 -22.73
C TYR A 55 -8.27 -27.12 -23.87
N GLU A 56 -7.26 -27.94 -24.10
CA GLU A 56 -6.24 -27.66 -25.09
C GLU A 56 -5.96 -28.87 -25.98
N PHE A 57 -5.45 -28.59 -27.17
CA PHE A 57 -4.96 -29.59 -28.11
C PHE A 57 -3.81 -29.00 -28.92
N CYS A 58 -2.75 -29.79 -29.07
CA CYS A 58 -1.64 -29.47 -29.94
C CYS A 58 -1.35 -30.71 -30.80
N SER A 59 -1.13 -30.53 -32.10
CA SER A 59 -0.68 -31.62 -32.97
C SER A 59 0.80 -31.98 -32.74
N SER A 60 1.58 -31.05 -32.18
CA SER A 60 2.97 -31.25 -31.78
C SER A 60 3.09 -31.80 -30.35
N PHE A 61 4.31 -32.24 -29.98
CA PHE A 61 4.60 -32.82 -28.67
C PHE A 61 4.47 -31.81 -27.51
N SER A 62 4.52 -30.50 -27.79
CA SER A 62 4.43 -29.46 -26.75
C SER A 62 3.65 -28.25 -27.23
N MET A 63 2.57 -27.92 -26.50
CA MET A 63 1.82 -26.67 -26.68
C MET A 63 2.73 -25.44 -26.52
N MET A 64 3.65 -25.47 -25.56
CA MET A 64 4.58 -24.37 -25.30
C MET A 64 5.44 -24.05 -26.52
N LYS A 65 5.97 -25.07 -27.21
CA LYS A 65 6.77 -24.87 -28.43
C LYS A 65 5.97 -24.25 -29.57
N THR A 66 4.72 -24.67 -29.75
CA THR A 66 3.85 -24.09 -30.78
C THR A 66 3.50 -22.64 -30.46
N LEU A 67 3.31 -22.30 -29.17
CA LEU A 67 3.10 -20.92 -28.74
C LEU A 67 4.35 -20.05 -28.93
N GLU A 68 5.54 -20.56 -28.61
CA GLU A 68 6.81 -19.89 -28.90
C GLU A 68 6.97 -19.61 -30.39
N LYS A 69 6.72 -20.62 -31.24
CA LYS A 69 6.76 -20.47 -32.71
C LYS A 69 5.73 -19.46 -33.22
N TYR A 70 4.50 -19.49 -32.69
CA TYR A 70 3.48 -18.49 -33.00
C TYR A 70 3.96 -17.08 -32.62
N GLN A 71 4.57 -16.92 -31.45
CA GLN A 71 5.13 -15.64 -31.01
C GLN A 71 6.24 -15.19 -31.98
N SER A 72 7.18 -16.06 -32.32
CA SER A 72 8.25 -15.74 -33.27
C SER A 72 7.72 -15.35 -34.66
N CYS A 73 6.68 -16.01 -35.18
CA CYS A 73 6.15 -15.71 -36.52
C CYS A 73 5.15 -14.54 -36.54
N SER A 74 4.27 -14.44 -35.54
CA SER A 74 3.25 -13.38 -35.45
C SER A 74 3.86 -12.03 -35.12
N TYR A 75 4.91 -12.00 -34.30
CA TYR A 75 5.63 -10.77 -34.00
C TYR A 75 6.78 -10.54 -35.00
N GLY A 76 7.42 -11.60 -35.52
CA GLY A 76 8.43 -11.52 -36.58
C GLY A 76 7.97 -10.88 -37.90
N SER A 77 6.68 -11.01 -38.24
CA SER A 77 6.13 -10.39 -39.46
C SER A 77 5.69 -8.92 -39.28
N LEU A 78 5.57 -8.44 -38.04
CA LEU A 78 5.28 -7.03 -37.72
C LEU A 78 6.56 -6.16 -37.69
N GLU A 79 7.73 -6.81 -37.74
CA GLU A 79 9.07 -6.21 -37.66
C GLU A 79 9.52 -5.46 -38.92
N ALA A 80 8.76 -5.49 -40.02
CA ALA A 80 9.16 -4.79 -41.24
C ALA A 80 9.04 -3.26 -41.15
N ASN A 81 8.36 -2.68 -40.14
CA ASN A 81 8.07 -1.24 -40.12
C ASN A 81 8.25 -0.49 -38.79
N LEU A 82 8.65 -1.11 -37.67
CA LEU A 82 8.91 -0.42 -36.37
C LEU A 82 10.10 -1.07 -35.64
N PRO A 83 10.96 -0.31 -34.92
CA PRO A 83 12.20 -0.85 -34.38
C PRO A 83 11.91 -1.82 -33.22
N ALA A 84 12.26 -3.10 -33.43
CA ALA A 84 12.06 -4.23 -32.52
C ALA A 84 12.70 -4.11 -31.11
N ASN A 85 13.46 -3.04 -30.86
CA ASN A 85 14.28 -2.93 -29.66
C ASN A 85 13.47 -2.54 -28.41
N GLU A 86 12.43 -1.70 -28.52
CA GLU A 86 11.82 -1.10 -27.32
C GLU A 86 10.83 -2.02 -26.57
N THR A 87 10.01 -2.80 -27.27
CA THR A 87 8.99 -3.64 -26.61
C THR A 87 9.57 -4.96 -26.05
N GLN A 88 10.53 -5.55 -26.75
CA GLN A 88 11.26 -6.72 -26.26
C GLN A 88 12.18 -6.36 -25.08
N ASN A 89 12.86 -5.21 -25.14
CA ASN A 89 13.56 -4.67 -23.97
C ASN A 89 12.57 -4.40 -22.84
N SER A 90 11.42 -3.77 -23.09
CA SER A 90 10.45 -3.45 -22.04
C SER A 90 9.95 -4.67 -21.26
N TYR A 91 9.69 -5.81 -21.91
CA TYR A 91 9.30 -7.03 -21.20
C TYR A 91 10.47 -7.67 -20.44
N GLN A 92 11.67 -7.66 -21.01
CA GLN A 92 12.89 -8.15 -20.35
C GLN A 92 13.25 -7.28 -19.14
N ASP A 93 13.12 -5.96 -19.27
CA ASP A 93 13.27 -4.96 -18.22
C ASP A 93 12.24 -5.17 -17.12
N TYR A 94 10.99 -5.48 -17.47
CA TYR A 94 9.97 -5.84 -16.51
C TYR A 94 10.35 -7.10 -15.72
N LEU A 95 10.81 -8.17 -16.39
CA LEU A 95 11.23 -9.39 -15.71
C LEU A 95 12.42 -9.16 -14.78
N MET A 96 13.40 -8.37 -15.22
CA MET A 96 14.56 -7.99 -14.41
C MET A 96 14.15 -7.14 -13.20
N LEU A 97 13.25 -6.17 -13.40
CA LEU A 97 12.71 -5.34 -12.32
C LEU A 97 11.92 -6.18 -11.33
N LYS A 98 11.09 -7.12 -11.81
CA LYS A 98 10.32 -8.03 -10.97
C LYS A 98 11.24 -8.88 -10.09
N ALA A 99 12.27 -9.50 -10.67
CA ALA A 99 13.25 -10.26 -9.91
C ALA A 99 13.95 -9.38 -8.85
N ARG A 100 14.30 -8.14 -9.19
CA ARG A 100 14.88 -7.19 -8.23
C ARG A 100 13.92 -6.84 -7.09
N VAL A 101 12.64 -6.65 -7.40
CA VAL A 101 11.59 -6.40 -6.38
C VAL A 101 11.44 -7.59 -5.45
N GLU A 102 11.44 -8.81 -5.96
CA GLU A 102 11.34 -10.04 -5.15
C GLU A 102 12.54 -10.16 -4.18
N VAL A 103 13.76 -9.89 -4.66
CA VAL A 103 14.96 -9.87 -3.81
C VAL A 103 14.88 -8.78 -2.74
N LEU A 104 14.43 -7.57 -3.09
CA LEU A 104 14.27 -6.48 -2.14
C LEU A 104 13.19 -6.79 -1.08
N GLN A 105 12.07 -7.37 -1.49
CA GLN A 105 11.01 -7.79 -0.57
C GLN A 105 11.45 -8.91 0.35
N GLN A 106 12.25 -9.86 -0.14
CA GLN A 106 12.86 -10.88 0.71
C GLN A 106 13.85 -10.26 1.69
N SER A 107 14.71 -9.34 1.23
CA SER A 107 15.65 -8.63 2.08
C SER A 107 14.92 -7.83 3.18
N GLN A 108 13.82 -7.16 2.85
CA GLN A 108 12.98 -6.45 3.82
C GLN A 108 12.40 -7.40 4.88
N ARG A 109 11.83 -8.54 4.47
CA ARG A 109 11.31 -9.56 5.40
C ARG A 109 12.41 -10.05 6.34
N ASN A 110 13.60 -10.34 5.81
CA ASN A 110 14.74 -10.74 6.63
C ASN A 110 15.12 -9.65 7.65
N LEU A 111 15.17 -8.37 7.25
CA LEU A 111 15.45 -7.25 8.15
C LEU A 111 14.38 -7.06 9.24
N LEU A 112 13.15 -7.51 8.98
CA LEU A 112 12.05 -7.54 9.95
C LEU A 112 12.04 -8.80 10.83
N GLY A 113 12.97 -9.74 10.60
CA GLY A 113 13.06 -10.99 11.33
C GLY A 113 12.14 -12.10 10.80
N GLU A 114 11.60 -11.95 9.59
CA GLU A 114 10.72 -12.91 8.93
C GLU A 114 11.49 -13.81 7.93
N ASP A 115 10.99 -15.02 7.66
CA ASP A 115 11.49 -15.95 6.62
C ASP A 115 13.00 -16.23 6.63
N LEU A 116 13.60 -16.32 7.82
CA LEU A 116 15.04 -16.52 8.02
C LEU A 116 15.53 -17.96 7.79
N SER A 117 14.62 -18.92 7.56
CA SER A 117 14.93 -20.36 7.44
C SER A 117 15.89 -20.70 6.31
N HIS A 118 15.98 -19.85 5.29
CA HIS A 118 16.83 -20.05 4.12
C HIS A 118 18.23 -19.44 4.25
N LEU A 119 18.49 -18.69 5.33
CA LEU A 119 19.79 -18.07 5.59
C LEU A 119 20.72 -19.07 6.31
N ASN A 120 21.99 -19.09 5.90
CA ASN A 120 23.00 -19.81 6.65
C ASN A 120 23.50 -18.99 7.85
N THR A 121 24.29 -19.61 8.74
CA THR A 121 24.75 -18.97 9.98
C THR A 121 25.55 -17.69 9.74
N LYS A 122 26.40 -17.65 8.71
CA LYS A 122 27.20 -16.46 8.37
C LYS A 122 26.33 -15.31 7.87
N GLU A 123 25.31 -15.62 7.07
CA GLU A 123 24.36 -14.62 6.58
C GLU A 123 23.52 -14.05 7.73
N LEU A 124 23.16 -14.89 8.70
CA LEU A 124 22.42 -14.47 9.90
C LEU A 124 23.26 -13.58 10.81
N GLU A 125 24.52 -13.94 11.06
CA GLU A 125 25.50 -13.11 11.80
C GLU A 125 25.70 -11.75 11.12
N HIS A 126 25.80 -11.74 9.79
CA HIS A 126 25.91 -10.50 9.04
C HIS A 126 24.67 -9.60 9.18
N LEU A 127 23.48 -10.20 9.08
CA LEU A 127 22.20 -9.52 9.24
C LEU A 127 22.06 -8.92 10.64
N GLU A 128 22.42 -9.68 11.67
CA GLU A 128 22.43 -9.23 13.06
C GLU A 128 23.36 -8.02 13.24
N HIS A 129 24.60 -8.11 12.75
CA HIS A 129 25.56 -7.03 12.85
C HIS A 129 25.09 -5.76 12.11
N GLN A 130 24.45 -5.92 10.96
CA GLN A 130 23.87 -4.81 10.19
C GLN A 130 22.74 -4.13 10.95
N LEU A 131 21.84 -4.90 11.57
CA LEU A 131 20.74 -4.37 12.39
C LEU A 131 21.25 -3.68 13.64
N GLU A 132 22.23 -4.26 14.34
CA GLU A 132 22.83 -3.66 15.53
C GLU A 132 23.48 -2.30 15.22
N THR A 133 24.30 -2.26 14.17
CA THR A 133 25.02 -1.04 13.77
C THR A 133 24.05 0.06 13.35
N SER A 134 23.06 -0.26 12.51
CA SER A 134 22.06 0.71 12.06
C SER A 134 21.18 1.22 13.21
N LEU A 135 20.77 0.34 14.13
CA LEU A 135 20.01 0.73 15.32
C LEU A 135 20.81 1.68 16.23
N LYS A 136 22.10 1.41 16.42
CA LYS A 136 23.00 2.29 17.17
C LYS A 136 23.10 3.68 16.54
N GLN A 137 23.23 3.75 15.21
CA GLN A 137 23.27 5.02 14.47
C GLN A 137 21.95 5.79 14.58
N ILE A 138 20.80 5.11 14.41
CA ILE A 138 19.47 5.74 14.54
C ILE A 138 19.28 6.32 15.95
N ARG A 139 19.63 5.56 16.99
CA ARG A 139 19.55 6.01 18.38
C ARG A 139 20.43 7.23 18.62
N SER A 140 21.70 7.18 18.19
CA SER A 140 22.63 8.29 18.33
C SER A 140 22.11 9.56 17.64
N ARG A 141 21.63 9.45 16.40
CA ARG A 141 21.05 10.58 15.66
C ARG A 141 19.80 11.14 16.36
N LYS A 142 18.92 10.27 16.86
CA LYS A 142 17.72 10.70 17.59
C LYS A 142 18.07 11.43 18.88
N THR A 143 19.05 10.92 19.63
CA THR A 143 19.54 11.58 20.84
C THR A 143 20.15 12.94 20.52
N GLN A 144 21.01 13.03 19.49
CA GLN A 144 21.61 14.30 19.08
C GLN A 144 20.54 15.33 18.73
N PHE A 145 19.54 14.95 17.93
CA PHE A 145 18.45 15.82 17.54
C PHE A 145 17.64 16.36 18.74
N ILE A 146 17.43 15.54 19.77
CA ILE A 146 16.74 15.97 21.00
C ILE A 146 17.61 16.95 21.79
N LEU A 147 18.93 16.72 21.86
CA LEU A 147 19.86 17.61 22.54
C LEU A 147 19.94 18.98 21.84
N ASP A 148 19.97 18.99 20.50
CA ASP A 148 19.99 20.21 19.72
C ASP A 148 18.73 21.05 19.97
N GLN A 149 17.55 20.41 19.94
CA GLN A 149 16.27 21.08 20.27
C GLN A 149 16.24 21.62 21.71
N LEU A 150 16.78 20.87 22.67
CA LEU A 150 16.85 21.31 24.07
C LEU A 150 17.69 22.59 24.17
N SER A 151 18.86 22.61 23.53
CA SER A 151 19.75 23.76 23.49
C SER A 151 19.08 24.99 22.85
N ASP A 152 18.40 24.80 21.71
CA ASP A 152 17.69 25.89 21.04
C ASP A 152 16.58 26.49 21.90
N LEU A 153 15.82 25.65 22.59
CA LEU A 153 14.76 26.10 23.51
C LEU A 153 15.34 26.82 24.72
N GLN A 154 16.42 26.33 25.32
CA GLN A 154 17.10 26.98 26.44
C GLN A 154 17.65 28.36 26.05
N ASN A 155 18.26 28.48 24.86
CA ASN A 155 18.72 29.77 24.34
C ASN A 155 17.56 30.75 24.13
N ARG A 156 16.43 30.26 23.60
CA ARG A 156 15.24 31.08 23.39
C ARG A 156 14.59 31.52 24.70
N GLU A 157 14.52 30.63 25.69
CA GLU A 157 14.06 30.95 27.04
C GLU A 157 14.92 32.06 27.64
N GLN A 158 16.24 31.92 27.58
CA GLN A 158 17.17 32.93 28.11
C GLN A 158 16.97 34.30 27.44
N MET A 159 16.88 34.35 26.11
CA MET A 159 16.61 35.60 25.38
C MET A 159 15.29 36.25 25.81
N LEU A 160 14.23 35.45 25.99
CA LEU A 160 12.92 35.95 26.43
C LEU A 160 12.95 36.45 27.87
N VAL A 161 13.68 35.78 28.76
CA VAL A 161 13.87 36.22 30.15
C VAL A 161 14.60 37.55 30.20
N GLU A 162 15.68 37.70 29.43
CA GLU A 162 16.46 38.95 29.34
C GLU A 162 15.63 40.10 28.76
N ALA A 163 14.89 39.85 27.68
CA ALA A 163 13.99 40.83 27.08
C ALA A 163 12.88 41.27 28.06
N ASN A 164 12.24 40.32 28.75
CA ASN A 164 11.23 40.63 29.78
C ASN A 164 11.82 41.44 30.94
N LYS A 165 13.03 41.12 31.39
CA LYS A 165 13.73 41.89 32.44
C LYS A 165 14.03 43.33 31.97
N ALA A 166 14.41 43.52 30.72
CA ALA A 166 14.61 44.86 30.15
C ALA A 166 13.29 45.64 30.06
N LEU A 167 12.20 45.00 29.63
CA LEU A 167 10.87 45.63 29.56
C LEU A 167 10.35 46.03 30.95
N LYS A 168 10.51 45.18 31.97
CA LYS A 168 10.13 45.52 33.36
C LYS A 168 10.85 46.77 33.88
N ARG A 169 12.18 46.86 33.64
CA ARG A 169 12.96 48.06 34.01
C ARG A 169 12.45 49.32 33.31
N LYS A 170 12.17 49.25 32.00
CA LYS A 170 11.60 50.39 31.25
C LYS A 170 10.23 50.82 31.78
N LEU A 171 9.38 49.86 32.18
CA LEU A 171 8.07 50.15 32.75
C LEU A 171 8.21 50.88 34.10
N GLU A 172 9.10 50.42 34.96
CA GLU A 172 9.41 51.07 36.24
C GLU A 172 9.94 52.51 36.01
N GLU A 173 10.89 52.70 35.10
CA GLU A 173 11.43 54.01 34.73
C GLU A 173 10.35 54.98 34.19
N THR A 174 9.40 54.47 33.40
CA THR A 174 8.29 55.27 32.84
C THR A 174 7.24 55.59 33.90
N SER A 175 6.99 54.68 34.86
CA SER A 175 6.04 54.88 35.96
C SER A 175 6.52 55.92 36.98
N VAL A 176 7.84 56.05 37.16
CA VAL A 176 8.44 57.06 38.04
C VAL A 176 8.48 58.46 37.38
N GLN A 177 8.29 58.55 36.06
CA GLN A 177 8.22 59.80 35.30
C GLN A 177 6.78 60.34 35.07
N ALA A 178 5.74 59.64 35.54
CA ALA A 178 4.38 60.15 35.55
C ALA A 178 4.14 60.98 36.84
N PRO A 179 3.88 62.30 36.76
CA PRO A 179 3.57 63.06 37.96
C PRO A 179 2.17 62.70 38.48
N GLU A 180 2.09 62.23 39.73
CA GLU A 180 0.85 62.29 40.51
C GLU A 180 0.44 63.77 40.65
N GLY A 181 -0.70 64.13 40.06
CA GLY A 181 -1.34 65.42 40.33
C GLY A 181 -2.23 65.96 39.21
N MET A 182 -3.46 65.46 39.09
CA MET A 182 -4.61 66.32 38.76
C MET A 182 -5.88 65.75 39.42
N ALA A 183 -6.23 66.40 40.52
CA ALA A 183 -7.36 66.12 41.39
C ALA A 183 -8.70 66.50 40.73
N TRP A 184 -9.62 65.56 40.57
CA TRP A 184 -11.05 65.86 40.36
C TRP A 184 -11.89 65.23 41.49
N GLU A 185 -11.63 65.61 42.74
CA GLU A 185 -12.61 65.50 43.81
C GLU A 185 -13.24 66.88 44.04
N ALA A 186 -14.39 67.13 43.40
CA ALA A 186 -15.36 68.11 43.88
C ALA A 186 -16.75 67.83 43.31
N ALA A 187 -17.63 67.32 44.19
CA ALA A 187 -19.08 67.51 44.28
C ALA A 187 -19.96 66.25 44.18
N GLY A 188 -20.53 65.87 45.34
CA GLY A 188 -21.97 65.56 45.43
C GLY A 188 -22.39 64.11 45.66
N HIS A 189 -22.62 63.78 46.94
CA HIS A 189 -23.61 62.87 47.55
C HIS A 189 -24.41 61.85 46.69
N GLY A 190 -24.46 60.59 47.14
CA GLY A 190 -25.27 59.47 46.58
C GLY A 190 -26.78 59.54 46.87
N PRO A 191 -27.56 58.42 46.90
CA PRO A 191 -27.30 57.03 46.50
C PRO A 191 -28.37 56.44 45.51
N ASN A 192 -28.24 55.14 45.17
CA ASN A 192 -29.20 54.22 44.51
C ASN A 192 -29.38 54.24 42.96
N ASN A 193 -29.00 53.09 42.38
CA ASN A 193 -29.75 52.20 41.47
C ASN A 193 -30.63 52.83 40.35
N ILE A 194 -30.30 52.51 39.08
CA ILE A 194 -31.19 52.05 37.97
C ILE A 194 -30.50 52.27 36.60
N GLN A 195 -30.12 51.15 35.99
CA GLN A 195 -30.46 50.73 34.60
C GLN A 195 -29.80 51.37 33.36
N GLN A 196 -28.99 50.51 32.72
CA GLN A 196 -28.91 50.19 31.28
C GLN A 196 -28.83 51.33 30.23
N THR A 197 -27.77 51.28 29.42
CA THR A 197 -27.94 51.19 27.95
C THR A 197 -26.75 50.51 27.26
N ARG A 198 -27.00 49.24 26.86
CA ARG A 198 -26.53 48.43 25.71
C ARG A 198 -25.14 48.61 25.05
N LEU A 199 -24.45 47.47 24.99
CA LEU A 199 -23.47 46.97 24.00
C LEU A 199 -23.98 46.96 22.53
N PRO A 200 -23.09 46.81 21.53
CA PRO A 200 -22.74 45.48 20.94
C PRO A 200 -21.20 45.32 20.77
N SER A 201 -20.51 44.20 21.06
CA SER A 201 -20.48 42.83 20.50
C SER A 201 -20.17 42.70 19.00
N HIS A 202 -19.21 41.81 18.68
CA HIS A 202 -18.60 41.40 17.38
C HIS A 202 -17.28 42.08 17.03
N SER A 203 -16.24 41.44 16.50
CA SER A 203 -15.79 40.03 16.38
C SER A 203 -14.44 40.11 15.65
N GLU A 204 -13.53 39.15 15.92
CA GLU A 204 -12.51 38.60 14.99
C GLU A 204 -11.49 39.52 14.29
N ALA A 205 -10.21 39.34 14.65
CA ALA A 205 -9.14 38.85 13.75
C ALA A 205 -7.76 39.08 14.36
N PHE A 206 -7.11 38.04 14.91
CA PHE A 206 -5.66 37.78 14.77
C PHE A 206 -5.20 36.53 15.56
N PHE A 207 -5.86 35.38 15.37
CA PHE A 207 -5.25 34.09 15.70
C PHE A 207 -5.66 33.06 14.64
N HIS A 208 -4.71 32.65 13.81
CA HIS A 208 -4.82 31.43 13.03
C HIS A 208 -4.04 30.31 13.76
N PRO A 209 -4.70 29.20 14.13
CA PRO A 209 -4.01 27.93 14.38
C PRO A 209 -3.77 27.26 13.03
N LEU A 210 -2.51 26.97 12.68
CA LEU A 210 -2.22 26.06 11.59
C LEU A 210 -2.27 24.63 12.13
N GLU A 211 -3.35 23.93 11.80
CA GLU A 211 -3.35 22.48 11.65
C GLU A 211 -2.34 22.05 10.58
N GLY A 212 -1.58 20.99 10.85
CA GLY A 212 -0.58 20.46 9.93
C GLY A 212 0.02 19.13 10.38
N ASN A 213 -0.79 18.07 10.29
CA ASN A 213 -0.44 16.65 10.22
C ASN A 213 0.42 16.01 11.33
N ASN A 214 -0.30 15.46 12.31
CA ASN A 214 0.09 14.22 12.97
C ASN A 214 -0.07 13.05 11.99
N SER A 215 1.04 12.51 11.50
CA SER A 215 1.09 11.12 11.03
C SER A 215 1.73 10.26 12.12
N SER A 216 1.02 10.09 13.24
CA SER A 216 1.36 9.09 14.24
C SER A 216 1.02 7.72 13.67
N SER A 217 2.04 6.98 13.22
CA SER A 217 1.93 5.55 12.98
C SER A 217 1.34 4.89 14.23
N GLN A 218 0.14 4.34 14.11
CA GLN A 218 -0.47 3.48 15.10
C GLN A 218 0.41 2.24 15.28
N ILE A 219 1.25 2.26 16.32
CA ILE A 219 1.82 1.05 16.90
C ILE A 219 0.69 0.44 17.73
N GLY A 220 0.01 -0.55 17.15
CA GLY A 220 -0.98 -1.36 17.84
C GLY A 220 -0.31 -2.20 18.91
N TYR A 221 -0.46 -1.81 20.17
CA TYR A 221 -0.34 -2.73 21.30
C TYR A 221 -1.71 -3.31 21.58
N THR A 222 -1.93 -4.55 21.16
CA THR A 222 -3.07 -5.36 21.62
C THR A 222 -2.80 -5.83 23.05
N HIS A 223 -3.51 -5.21 23.99
CA HIS A 223 -3.70 -5.72 25.33
C HIS A 223 -4.59 -6.97 25.25
N MET A 224 -4.03 -8.15 25.49
CA MET A 224 -4.80 -9.38 25.70
C MET A 224 -4.68 -9.77 27.17
N GLY A 225 -5.74 -9.45 27.92
CA GLY A 225 -6.00 -9.96 29.25
C GLY A 225 -7.24 -10.85 29.22
N SER A 226 -6.98 -12.15 29.37
CA SER A 226 -7.76 -13.13 30.12
C SER A 226 -9.25 -13.30 29.78
N ASP A 227 -9.57 -14.41 29.11
CA ASP A 227 -10.60 -15.32 29.61
C ASP A 227 -10.13 -16.77 29.41
N ASN A 228 -10.31 -17.52 30.49
CA ASN A 228 -9.86 -18.87 30.73
C ASN A 228 -11.00 -19.87 30.42
N GLU A 229 -10.60 -21.12 30.15
CA GLU A 229 -11.35 -22.39 30.30
C GLU A 229 -11.64 -23.22 29.03
N MET A 230 -10.70 -24.16 28.81
CA MET A 230 -10.88 -25.61 28.71
C MET A 230 -12.11 -26.19 27.96
N ASN A 231 -11.87 -26.96 26.89
CA ASN A 231 -12.09 -28.41 26.94
C ASN A 231 -11.40 -29.18 25.79
N VAL A 232 -11.09 -30.42 26.11
CA VAL A 232 -10.24 -31.47 25.50
C VAL A 232 -10.96 -32.25 24.39
N GLY A 233 -10.21 -32.79 23.40
CA GLY A 233 -10.66 -33.97 22.64
C GLY A 233 -10.08 -34.16 21.23
N ASN A 234 -9.02 -34.97 21.12
CA ASN A 234 -8.37 -35.50 19.91
C ASN A 234 -9.16 -36.72 19.31
N PRO A 235 -8.68 -37.48 18.30
CA PRO A 235 -8.50 -37.26 16.86
C PRO A 235 -9.36 -38.17 15.94
N GLY A 236 -9.37 -37.87 14.63
CA GLY A 236 -9.22 -38.89 13.57
C GLY A 236 -10.49 -39.41 12.86
N GLN A 237 -10.51 -39.29 11.51
CA GLN A 237 -10.51 -40.44 10.59
C GLN A 237 -10.66 -39.99 9.13
N TYR A 238 -9.68 -40.37 8.31
CA TYR A 238 -9.79 -40.51 6.87
C TYR A 238 -10.85 -41.56 6.53
N ARG A 239 -11.77 -41.25 5.60
CA ARG A 239 -12.53 -42.28 4.87
C ARG A 239 -12.43 -42.06 3.36
N PHE A 240 -11.70 -42.97 2.74
CA PHE A 240 -11.90 -43.42 1.37
C PHE A 240 -13.33 -43.93 1.19
N PHE A 241 -13.97 -43.62 0.07
CA PHE A 241 -14.91 -44.55 -0.57
C PHE A 241 -14.83 -44.39 -2.09
N THR A 242 -14.35 -45.45 -2.71
CA THR A 242 -14.57 -45.83 -4.11
C THR A 242 -16.01 -46.35 -4.28
N LYS A 243 -16.66 -45.92 -5.35
CA LYS A 243 -17.29 -46.78 -6.37
C LYS A 243 -17.61 -45.96 -7.61
#